data_AF-A0A4Q5Z1P5-F1
#
_entry.id   AF-A0A4Q5Z1P5-F1
#
_cell.length_a   1.000
_cell.length_b   1.000
_cell.length_c   1.000
_cell.angle_alpha   90.00
_cell.angle_beta   90.00
_cell.angle_gamma   90.00
#
_symmetry.space_group_name_H-M   'P 1'
#
loop_
_entity.id
_entity.type
_entity.pdbx_description
1 polymer ?
#
loop_
_entity_poly.entity_id
_entity_poly.type
_entity_poly.pdbx_seq_one_letter_code
_entity_poly.pdbx_strand_id
1 'polypeptide(L)' 'MDEPFELPVIYREKDLLLPAQLIQQGYTHKFQVTVDDLDVYFEPDEEGNYRALVDPDNLPKHIEPALLQAIAKSIETILR' A
#
# COMPACT_ATOMS: atom_id res chain seq x y z
N MET A 1 -7.07 -17.35 1.81
CA MET A 1 -7.25 -16.02 2.42
C MET A 1 -6.03 -15.82 3.26
N ASP A 2 -5.18 -14.88 2.89
CA ASP A 2 -4.07 -14.51 3.75
C ASP A 2 -4.60 -13.73 4.95
N GLU A 3 -4.06 -14.02 6.12
CA GLU A 3 -4.40 -13.32 7.35
C GLU A 3 -3.93 -11.85 7.26
N PRO A 4 -4.68 -10.89 7.81
CA PRO A 4 -4.19 -9.52 7.92
C PRO A 4 -2.88 -9.48 8.70
N PHE A 5 -1.97 -8.60 8.27
CA PHE A 5 -0.67 -8.40 8.88
C PHE A 5 -0.37 -6.91 9.06
N GLU A 6 0.62 -6.58 9.87
CA GLU A 6 1.11 -5.20 9.99
C GLU A 6 2.24 -4.96 9.00
N LEU A 7 2.04 -4.01 8.08
CA LEU A 7 3.04 -3.56 7.13
C LEU A 7 3.91 -2.47 7.78
N PRO A 8 5.22 -2.70 7.98
CA PRO A 8 6.13 -1.66 8.43
C PRO A 8 6.41 -0.64 7.32
N VAL A 9 6.19 0.64 7.62
CA VAL A 9 6.38 1.75 6.67
C VAL A 9 7.18 2.87 7.33
N ILE A 10 8.32 3.22 6.71
CA ILE A 10 9.10 4.39 7.12
C ILE A 10 8.58 5.61 6.37
N TYR A 11 7.96 6.54 7.08
CA TYR A 11 7.46 7.78 6.51
C TYR A 11 7.92 8.98 7.35
N ARG A 12 8.65 9.91 6.74
CA ARG A 12 9.22 11.10 7.42
C ARG A 12 9.97 10.75 8.72
N GLU A 13 10.87 9.77 8.62
CA GLU A 13 11.70 9.28 9.75
C GLU A 13 10.88 8.68 10.91
N LYS A 14 9.61 8.34 10.68
CA LYS A 14 8.76 7.62 11.62
C LYS A 14 8.46 6.23 11.12
N ASP A 15 8.51 5.26 12.02
CA ASP A 15 8.03 3.91 11.80
C ASP A 15 6.52 3.88 12.00
N LEU A 16 5.80 3.46 10.96
CA LEU A 16 4.37 3.19 10.97
C LEU A 16 4.16 1.69 10.86
N LEU A 17 3.14 1.18 11.55
CA LEU A 17 2.62 -0.17 11.37
C LEU A 17 1.20 -0.02 10.83
N LEU A 18 1.01 -0.35 9.56
CA LEU A 18 -0.27 -0.20 8.87
C LEU A 18 -0.93 -1.56 8.71
N PRO A 19 -2.22 -1.72 9.08
CA PRO A 19 -2.95 -2.94 8.77
C PRO A 19 -2.98 -3.18 7.27
N ALA A 20 -2.61 -4.39 6.86
CA ALA A 20 -2.55 -4.77 5.47
C ALA A 20 -3.05 -6.19 5.25
N GLN A 21 -3.52 -6.47 4.04
CA GLN A 21 -3.93 -7.81 3.61
C GLN A 21 -3.49 -8.05 2.17
N LEU A 22 -2.96 -9.25 1.92
CA LEU A 22 -2.69 -9.74 0.58
C LEU A 22 -3.97 -10.32 -0.03
N ILE A 23 -4.33 -9.82 -1.21
CA ILE A 23 -5.52 -10.21 -1.96
C ILE A 23 -5.09 -10.83 -3.28
N GLN A 24 -5.32 -12.13 -3.43
CA GLN A 24 -5.14 -12.83 -4.70
C GLN A 24 -6.33 -12.54 -5.63
N GLN A 25 -6.07 -11.99 -6.82
CA GLN A 25 -7.10 -11.73 -7.84
C GLN A 25 -6.66 -12.31 -9.20
N GLY A 26 -7.12 -13.53 -9.50
CA GLY A 26 -6.70 -14.25 -10.70
C GLY A 26 -5.19 -14.48 -10.68
N TYR A 27 -4.49 -14.05 -11.74
CA TYR A 27 -3.03 -14.17 -11.87
C TYR A 27 -2.25 -13.01 -11.24
N THR A 28 -2.92 -12.00 -10.69
CA THR A 28 -2.26 -10.88 -9.98
C THR A 28 -2.55 -10.92 -8.49
N HIS A 29 -1.77 -10.16 -7.75
CA HIS A 29 -1.97 -9.91 -6.33
C HIS A 29 -2.08 -8.41 -6.08
N LYS A 30 -2.83 -8.07 -5.04
CA LYS A 30 -2.97 -6.71 -4.53
C LYS A 30 -2.71 -6.70 -3.05
N PHE A 31 -2.21 -5.57 -2.55
CA PHE A 31 -2.21 -5.29 -1.12
C PHE A 31 -3.32 -4.30 -0.83
N GLN A 32 -4.23 -4.64 0.07
CA GLN A 32 -5.10 -3.67 0.72
C GLN A 32 -4.37 -3.16 1.94
N VAL A 33 -4.17 -1.85 2.05
CA VAL A 33 -3.52 -1.21 3.21
C VAL A 33 -4.47 -0.15 3.75
N THR A 34 -4.79 -0.24 5.05
CA THR A 34 -5.68 0.72 5.70
C THR A 34 -4.87 1.92 6.22
N VAL A 35 -5.18 3.12 5.74
CA VAL A 35 -4.56 4.40 6.09
C VAL A 35 -5.64 5.35 6.57
N ASP A 36 -5.60 5.78 7.84
CA ASP A 36 -6.61 6.68 8.42
C ASP A 36 -8.06 6.22 8.16
N ASP A 37 -8.33 4.93 8.40
CA ASP A 37 -9.62 4.25 8.14
C ASP A 37 -10.03 4.15 6.65
N LEU A 38 -9.16 4.54 5.72
CA LEU A 38 -9.34 4.36 4.28
C LEU A 38 -8.53 3.16 3.77
N ASP A 39 -9.22 2.23 3.12
CA ASP A 39 -8.56 1.14 2.40
C ASP A 39 -7.99 1.63 1.07
N VAL A 40 -6.67 1.49 0.92
CA VAL A 40 -5.95 1.81 -0.31
C VAL A 40 -5.37 0.52 -0.90
N TYR A 41 -5.66 0.28 -2.18
CA TYR A 41 -5.15 -0.90 -2.89
C TYR A 41 -3.84 -0.58 -3.61
N PHE A 42 -2.91 -1.52 -3.59
CA PHE A 42 -1.64 -1.45 -4.30
C PHE A 42 -1.47 -2.67 -5.20
N GLU A 43 -1.03 -2.47 -6.43
CA GLU A 43 -0.77 -3.55 -7.40
C GLU A 43 0.59 -3.34 -8.10
N PRO A 44 1.23 -4.41 -8.60
CA PRO A 44 2.41 -4.26 -9.44
C PRO A 44 2.02 -3.60 -10.78
N ASP A 45 2.83 -2.67 -11.24
CA ASP A 45 2.78 -2.10 -12.58
C ASP A 45 3.51 -2.98 -13.61
N GLU A 46 3.64 -2.49 -14.84
CA GLU A 46 4.29 -3.22 -15.94
C GLU A 46 5.79 -3.45 -15.70
N GLU A 47 6.43 -2.65 -14.85
CA GLU A 47 7.84 -2.78 -14.47
C GLU A 47 8.01 -3.58 -13.16
N GLY A 48 6.90 -4.00 -12.54
CA GLY A 48 6.88 -4.72 -11.27
C GLY A 48 7.02 -3.82 -10.04
N ASN A 49 6.99 -2.50 -10.21
CA ASN A 49 6.93 -1.55 -9.09
C ASN A 49 5.49 -1.46 -8.58
N TYR A 50 5.30 -1.15 -7.31
CA TYR A 50 3.97 -1.05 -6.74
C TYR A 50 3.38 0.35 -6.90
N ARG A 51 2.11 0.42 -7.33
CA ARG A 51 1.36 1.67 -7.42
C ARG A 51 0.08 1.62 -6.62
N ALA A 52 -0.28 2.76 -6.01
CA ALA A 52 -1.56 2.93 -5.35
C ALA A 52 -2.68 3.11 -6.39
N LEU A 53 -3.81 2.43 -6.17
CA LEU A 53 -5.03 2.55 -6.95
C LEU A 53 -5.97 3.56 -6.27
N VAL A 54 -5.71 4.84 -6.53
CA VAL A 54 -6.49 5.95 -5.97
C VAL A 54 -6.92 6.91 -7.07
N ASP A 55 -8.07 7.54 -6.89
CA ASP A 55 -8.48 8.70 -7.66
C ASP A 55 -7.96 9.96 -6.95
N PRO A 56 -7.02 10.73 -7.54
CA PRO A 56 -6.45 11.92 -6.93
C PRO A 56 -7.49 12.96 -6.50
N ASP A 57 -8.62 13.05 -7.21
CA ASP A 57 -9.68 14.02 -6.91
C ASP A 57 -10.53 13.61 -5.71
N ASN A 58 -10.54 12.31 -5.38
CA ASN A 58 -11.30 11.73 -4.26
C ASN A 58 -10.42 11.32 -3.08
N LEU A 59 -9.10 11.44 -3.19
CA LEU A 59 -8.17 11.14 -2.10
C LEU A 59 -8.31 12.20 -1.00
N PRO A 60 -8.51 11.81 0.28
CA PRO A 60 -8.53 12.76 1.38
C PRO A 60 -7.25 13.58 1.41
N LYS A 61 -7.36 14.91 1.50
CA LYS A 61 -6.22 15.84 1.39
C LYS A 61 -5.10 15.61 2.41
N HIS A 62 -5.40 14.92 3.51
CA HIS A 62 -4.41 14.58 4.53
C HIS A 62 -3.57 13.35 4.17
N ILE A 63 -4.04 12.49 3.26
CA ILE A 63 -3.27 11.37 2.72
C ILE A 63 -2.40 11.92 1.60
N GLU A 64 -1.15 12.21 1.95
CA GLU A 64 -0.19 12.76 1.01
C GLU A 64 0.31 11.69 0.03
N PRO A 65 0.52 12.02 -1.26
CA PRO A 65 1.11 11.09 -2.24
C PRO A 65 2.45 10.49 -1.78
N ALA A 66 3.22 11.22 -0.98
CA ALA A 66 4.48 10.75 -0.40
C ALA A 66 4.29 9.58 0.58
N LEU A 67 3.16 9.51 1.30
CA LEU A 67 2.85 8.37 2.16
C LEU A 67 2.53 7.13 1.32
N LEU A 68 1.74 7.30 0.26
CA LEU A 68 1.42 6.21 -0.68
C LEU A 68 2.70 5.66 -1.35
N GLN A 69 3.65 6.52 -1.71
CA GLN A 69 4.95 6.11 -2.23
C GLN A 69 5.80 5.35 -1.20
N ALA A 70 5.76 5.76 0.08
CA ALA A 70 6.47 5.05 1.14
C ALA A 70 5.89 3.63 1.33
N ILE A 71 4.56 3.51 1.32
CA ILE A 71 3.87 2.22 1.40
C ILE A 71 4.26 1.31 0.24
N ALA A 72 4.22 1.80 -1.00
CA ALA A 72 4.62 1.03 -2.19
C ALA A 72 6.06 0.50 -2.07
N LYS A 73 7.00 1.35 -1.64
CA LYS A 73 8.40 0.94 -1.43
C LYS A 73 8.57 -0.11 -0.34
N SER A 74 7.80 -0.03 0.74
CA SER A 74 7.78 -1.08 1.77
C SER A 74 7.33 -2.43 1.21
N ILE A 75 6.26 -2.44 0.40
CA ILE A 75 5.77 -3.66 -0.26
C ILE A 75 6.84 -4.24 -1.17
N GLU A 76 7.46 -3.41 -2.02
CA GLU A 76 8.55 -3.83 -2.90
C GLU A 76 9.74 -4.40 -2.12
N THR A 77 10.06 -3.83 -0.97
CA THR A 77 11.19 -4.28 -0.13
C THR A 77 10.92 -5.66 0.47
N ILE A 78 9.65 -5.95 0.84
CA ILE A 78 9.26 -7.23 1.44
C ILE A 78 9.18 -8.34 0.40
N LEU A 79 8.80 -8.02 -0.85
CA LEU A 79 8.68 -8.99 -1.93
C LEU A 79 10.01 -9.32 -2.64
N ARG A 80 11.08 -8.56 -2.34
CA ARG A 80 12.42 -8.76 -2.91
C ARG A 80 13.23 -9.84 -2.19
#